data_AF-A0A5Y0IC94-F1
#
_entry.id   AF-A0A5Y0IC94-F1
#
_cell.length_a   1.000
_cell.length_b   1.000
_cell.length_c   1.000
_cell.angle_alpha   90.00
_cell.angle_beta   90.00
_cell.angle_gamma   90.00
#
_symmetry.space_group_name_H-M   'P 1'
#
loop_
_entity.id
_entity.type
_entity.pdbx_description
1 polymer ?
#
loop_
_entity_poly.entity_id
_entity_poly.type
_entity_poly.pdbx_seq_one_letter_code
_entity_poly.pdbx_strand_id
1 'polypeptide(L)'
;MNKKQLAILEKAWDAQISYSLKEQVLPIIQTKSKIARQLCDDGFLNEVEITHQMVTFKGYEINHHGIAAYCSHLPDDVDIDEMEREMKQ
;
A
#
# COMPACT_ATOMS: atom_id res chain seq x y z
N MET A 1 -11.97 -1.78 -9.18
CA MET A 1 -11.21 -0.70 -8.52
C MET A 1 -10.64 0.23 -9.59
N ASN A 2 -10.62 1.56 -9.40
CA ASN A 2 -10.06 2.49 -10.40
C ASN A 2 -8.53 2.66 -10.23
N LYS A 3 -7.85 3.19 -11.26
CA LYS A 3 -6.38 3.36 -11.25
C LYS A 3 -5.85 4.15 -10.05
N LYS A 4 -6.59 5.17 -9.59
CA LYS A 4 -6.18 5.98 -8.42
C LYS A 4 -6.36 5.23 -7.11
N GLN A 5 -7.38 4.39 -7.00
CA GLN A 5 -7.57 3.51 -5.85
C GLN A 5 -6.47 2.45 -5.79
N LEU A 6 -6.18 1.82 -6.93
CA LEU A 6 -5.09 0.84 -7.06
C LEU A 6 -3.75 1.42 -6.64
N ALA A 7 -3.39 2.60 -7.12
CA ALA A 7 -2.14 3.27 -6.74
C ALA A 7 -2.03 3.59 -5.23
N ILE A 8 -3.16 3.81 -4.55
CA ILE A 8 -3.14 4.00 -3.08
C ILE A 8 -2.93 2.68 -2.36
N LEU A 9 -3.59 1.59 -2.80
CA LEU A 9 -3.38 0.28 -2.20
C LEU A 9 -1.96 -0.23 -2.44
N GLU A 10 -1.43 -0.06 -3.66
CA GLU A 10 -0.04 -0.37 -4.00
C GLU A 10 0.92 0.34 -3.06
N LYS A 11 0.77 1.66 -2.89
CA LYS A 11 1.61 2.45 -1.98
C LYS A 11 1.47 2.03 -0.52
N ALA A 12 0.27 1.67 -0.08
CA ALA A 12 0.03 1.20 1.29
C ALA A 12 0.66 -0.19 1.52
N TRP A 13 0.66 -1.06 0.51
CA TRP A 13 1.29 -2.36 0.59
C TRP A 13 2.81 -2.28 0.53
N ASP A 14 3.35 -1.45 -0.36
CA ASP A 14 4.77 -1.10 -0.43
C ASP A 14 5.28 -0.62 0.94
N ALA A 15 4.55 0.28 1.61
CA ALA A 15 4.90 0.74 2.96
C ALA A 15 5.00 -0.41 3.99
N GLN A 16 4.14 -1.43 3.93
CA GLN A 16 4.22 -2.62 4.79
C GLN A 16 5.41 -3.51 4.44
N ILE A 17 5.70 -3.68 3.15
CA ILE A 17 6.84 -4.47 2.66
C ILE A 17 8.15 -3.79 3.07
N SER A 18 8.33 -2.51 2.75
CA SER A 18 9.52 -1.74 3.12
C SER A 18 9.73 -1.67 4.63
N TYR A 19 8.67 -1.58 5.43
CA TYR A 19 8.78 -1.70 6.89
C TYR A 19 9.32 -3.07 7.32
N SER A 20 8.78 -4.14 6.72
CA SER A 20 9.23 -5.51 7.00
C SER A 20 10.69 -5.76 6.59
N LEU A 21 11.13 -5.10 5.51
CA LEU A 21 12.52 -5.10 5.03
C LEU A 21 13.44 -4.14 5.79
N LYS A 22 12.91 -3.38 6.76
CA LYS A 22 13.63 -2.34 7.53
C LYS A 22 14.15 -1.18 6.68
N GLU A 23 13.59 -0.98 5.49
CA GLU A 23 13.87 0.16 4.61
C GLU A 23 13.08 1.41 5.04
N GLN A 24 11.94 1.20 5.71
CA GLN A 24 11.10 2.26 6.25
C GLN A 24 10.80 2.05 7.74
N VAL A 25 10.60 3.14 8.48
CA VAL A 25 10.38 3.12 9.94
C VAL A 25 8.95 2.80 10.34
N LEU A 26 7.96 3.10 9.48
CA LEU A 26 6.54 2.95 9.78
C LEU A 26 5.80 2.21 8.65
N PRO A 27 4.91 1.26 8.96
CA PRO A 27 4.15 0.49 7.97
C PRO A 27 2.88 1.20 7.46
N ILE A 28 2.91 2.53 7.34
CA ILE A 28 1.71 3.33 7.03
C ILE A 28 2.00 4.35 5.94
N ILE A 29 0.96 4.73 5.20
CA ILE A 29 0.96 5.92 4.37
C ILE A 29 0.29 7.08 5.10
N GLN A 30 0.95 8.23 5.15
CA GLN A 30 0.37 9.47 5.68
C GLN A 30 -0.12 10.33 4.51
N THR A 31 -1.43 10.42 4.34
CA THR A 31 -2.04 11.17 3.22
C THR A 31 -3.36 11.81 3.62
N LYS A 32 -3.67 12.95 2.99
CA LYS A 32 -4.97 13.63 3.11
C LYS A 32 -5.92 13.28 1.95
N SER A 33 -5.56 12.28 1.15
CA SER A 33 -6.35 11.87 -0.01
C SER A 33 -7.76 11.42 0.40
N LYS A 34 -8.78 12.00 -0.21
CA LYS A 34 -10.18 11.55 -0.05
C LYS A 34 -10.37 10.10 -0.53
N ILE A 35 -9.55 9.64 -1.48
CA ILE A 35 -9.59 8.26 -1.96
C ILE A 35 -9.06 7.30 -0.90
N ALA A 36 -8.03 7.67 -0.14
CA ALA A 36 -7.54 6.84 0.98
C ALA A 36 -8.60 6.73 2.09
N ARG A 37 -9.25 7.84 2.42
CA ARG A 37 -10.40 7.85 3.35
C ARG A 37 -11.51 6.92 2.86
N GLN A 38 -11.92 7.04 1.60
CA GLN A 38 -12.94 6.17 1.02
C GLN A 38 -12.52 4.69 1.06
N LEU A 39 -11.29 4.36 0.71
CA LEU A 39 -10.77 2.99 0.79
C LEU A 39 -10.75 2.45 2.22
N CYS A 40 -10.53 3.32 3.21
CA CYS A 40 -10.68 2.96 4.62
C CYS A 40 -12.14 2.68 4.98
N ASP A 41 -13.06 3.54 4.53
CA ASP A 41 -14.50 3.40 4.79
C ASP A 41 -15.08 2.15 4.09
N ASP A 42 -14.55 1.81 2.91
CA ASP A 42 -14.88 0.61 2.14
C ASP A 42 -14.21 -0.68 2.71
N GLY A 43 -13.37 -0.55 3.74
CA GLY A 43 -12.75 -1.68 4.44
C GLY A 43 -11.49 -2.26 3.77
N PHE A 44 -10.85 -1.55 2.85
CA PHE A 44 -9.58 -1.96 2.22
C PHE A 44 -8.34 -1.45 2.97
N LEU A 45 -8.48 -0.36 3.70
CA LEU A 45 -7.44 0.22 4.56
C LEU A 45 -7.93 0.30 6.01
N ASN A 46 -7.02 0.32 6.96
CA ASN A 46 -7.30 0.70 8.35
C ASN A 46 -6.67 2.07 8.63
N GLU A 47 -7.41 2.97 9.27
CA GLU A 47 -6.82 4.16 9.87
C GLU A 47 -6.18 3.77 11.21
N VAL A 48 -4.89 4.08 11.35
CA VAL A 48 -4.10 3.67 12.50
C VAL A 48 -3.30 4.83 13.10
N GLU A 49 -3.02 4.68 14.39
CA GLU A 49 -2.18 5.58 15.16
C GLU A 49 -1.00 4.78 15.73
N ILE A 50 0.22 5.19 15.36
CA ILE A 50 1.45 4.51 15.76
C ILE A 50 2.32 5.49 16.55
N THR A 51 2.69 5.11 17.77
CA THR A 51 3.68 5.84 18.55
C THR A 51 5.07 5.23 18.35
N HIS A 52 5.99 6.03 17.83
CA HIS A 52 7.39 5.67 17.63
C HIS A 52 8.30 6.77 18.17
N GLN A 53 9.26 6.43 19.05
CA GLN A 53 10.19 7.38 19.67
C GLN A 53 9.50 8.63 20.26
N MET A 54 8.44 8.43 21.04
CA MET A 54 7.63 9.50 21.66
C MET A 54 6.88 10.42 20.68
N VAL A 55 6.89 10.12 19.38
CA VAL A 55 6.11 10.82 18.35
C VAL A 55 4.96 9.93 17.88
N THR A 56 3.77 10.50 17.79
CA THR A 56 2.58 9.82 17.30
C THR A 56 2.33 10.15 15.83
N PHE A 57 2.23 9.10 15.01
CA PHE A 57 1.95 9.18 13.59
C PHE A 57 0.55 8.62 13.31
N LYS A 58 -0.20 9.34 12.47
CA LYS A 58 -1.52 8.90 12.00
C LYS A 58 -1.48 8.71 10.50
N GLY A 59 -2.11 7.65 10.02
CA GLY A 59 -2.13 7.32 8.60
C GLY A 59 -2.98 6.08 8.34
N TYR A 60 -2.78 5.51 7.16
CA TYR A 60 -3.49 4.32 6.70
C TYR A 60 -2.53 3.16 6.50
N GLU A 61 -2.91 1.98 6.97
CA GLU A 61 -2.27 0.71 6.62
C GLU A 61 -3.20 -0.10 5.71
N ILE A 62 -2.63 -0.94 4.84
CA ILE A 62 -3.42 -1.90 4.06
C ILE A 62 -3.75 -3.13 4.91
N ASN A 63 -4.95 -3.67 4.77
CA ASN A 63 -5.35 -4.90 5.42
C ASN A 63 -5.44 -6.06 4.40
N HIS A 64 -5.69 -7.29 4.87
CA HIS A 64 -5.78 -8.46 4.00
C HIS A 64 -6.81 -8.32 2.87
N HIS A 65 -7.92 -7.62 3.11
CA HIS A 65 -8.94 -7.37 2.09
C HIS A 65 -8.43 -6.40 1.03
N GLY A 66 -7.74 -5.33 1.42
CA GLY A 66 -7.05 -4.42 0.51
C GLY A 66 -6.00 -5.14 -0.35
N ILE A 67 -5.19 -6.01 0.25
CA ILE A 67 -4.18 -6.80 -0.48
C ILE A 67 -4.86 -7.69 -1.51
N ALA A 68 -5.86 -8.47 -1.10
CA ALA A 68 -6.59 -9.35 -2.03
C ALA A 68 -7.25 -8.55 -3.17
N ALA A 69 -7.85 -7.40 -2.86
CA ALA A 69 -8.45 -6.52 -3.85
C ALA A 69 -7.40 -5.98 -4.83
N TYR A 70 -6.22 -5.56 -4.36
CA TYR A 70 -5.14 -5.12 -5.23
C TYR A 70 -4.64 -6.25 -6.14
N CYS A 71 -4.32 -7.42 -5.57
CA CYS A 71 -3.81 -8.57 -6.31
C CYS A 71 -4.78 -9.05 -7.39
N SER A 72 -6.09 -9.05 -7.13
CA SER A 72 -7.11 -9.45 -8.12
C SER A 72 -7.20 -8.55 -9.36
N HIS A 73 -6.52 -7.40 -9.36
CA HIS A 73 -6.45 -6.47 -10.49
C HIS A 73 -5.08 -6.50 -11.20
N LEU A 74 -4.13 -7.31 -10.72
CA LEU A 74 -2.88 -7.57 -11.41
C LEU A 74 -3.13 -8.50 -12.60
N PRO A 75 -2.33 -8.40 -13.68
CA PRO A 75 -2.42 -9.34 -14.79
C PRO A 75 -2.10 -10.79 -14.33
N ASP A 76 -2.83 -11.76 -14.85
CA ASP A 76 -2.63 -13.19 -14.56
C ASP A 76 -1.29 -13.69 -15.13
N ASP A 77 -0.89 -13.16 -16.30
CA ASP A 77 0.35 -13.50 -16.97
C ASP A 77 1.37 -12.39 -16.71
N VAL A 78 2.28 -12.65 -15.77
CA VAL A 78 3.46 -11.79 -15.55
C VAL A 78 4.59 -12.29 -16.44
N ASP A 79 4.93 -11.54 -17.49
CA ASP A 79 6.14 -11.78 -18.27
C ASP A 79 7.36 -11.33 -17.45
N ILE A 80 7.92 -12.28 -16.71
CA ILE A 80 9.08 -12.07 -15.84
C ILE A 80 10.29 -11.60 -16.66
N ASP A 81 10.45 -12.08 -17.90
CA ASP A 81 11.57 -11.73 -18.77
C ASP A 81 11.47 -10.29 -19.28
N GLU A 82 10.25 -9.78 -19.50
CA GLU A 82 10.01 -8.37 -19.82
C GLU A 82 10.28 -7.47 -18.60
N MET A 83 9.77 -7.83 -17.41
CA MET A 83 10.01 -7.08 -16.17
C MET A 83 11.50 -6.98 -15.83
N GLU A 84 12.26 -8.09 -15.94
CA GLU A 84 13.70 -8.07 -15.70
C GLU A 84 14.47 -7.19 -16.68
N ARG A 85 13.99 -7.07 -17.94
CA ARG A 85 14.60 -6.20 -18.95
C ARG A 85 14.37 -4.72 -18.63
N GLU A 86 13.20 -4.35 -18.12
CA GLU A 86 12.90 -2.98 -17.69
C GLU A 86 13.70 -2.58 -16.44
N MET A 87 13.91 -3.48 -15.49
CA MET A 87 14.68 -3.19 -14.26
C MET A 87 16.19 -3.02 -14.48
N LYS A 88 16.73 -3.50 -15.61
CA LYS A 88 18.17 -3.44 -15.95
C LYS A 88 18.54 -2.22 -16.81
N GLN A 89 17.57 -1.40 -17.21
CA GLN A 89 17.78 -0.14 -17.95
C GLN A 89 17.78 1.07 -17.02
#